data_AF-A0A9J2PEI0-F1
#
_entry.id   AF-A0A9J2PEI0-F1
#
_cell.length_a   1.000
_cell.length_b   1.000
_cell.length_c   1.000
_cell.angle_alpha   90.00
_cell.angle_beta   90.00
_cell.angle_gamma   90.00
#
_symmetry.space_group_name_H-M   'P 1'
#
loop_
_entity.id
_entity.type
_entity.pdbx_description
1 polymer ?
#
loop_
_entity_poly.entity_id
_entity_poly.type
_entity_poly.pdbx_seq_one_letter_code
_entity_poly.pdbx_strand_id
1 'polypeptide(L)'
;MSDSTYDSLLELSVSAAMSQVRNMSNEQLNALLSDDAKIDAIIESIPQVRTLPTEREMGLVQNKSLAEWNLSQEPRLEEAKKKLLSTYEEAVKIKAEVEELKAKLDSMSEQRSLDTSSALLQAATQSAEDESEAIVDRFMKGEIDVDQFIKEFMEKKMLAHMRNISMEKEKANGIKAMSTNRLCRIAAVQCRALSTLRDRAIKLEPKYLYEPKFEDPRIYPEYEVVNVRLQGYDYVPLEKFQSYVHKIAKRFNFKVVESYAVAAQTERVIVYKPNSTIVDSEIELSIYDRVVRIANVPTVRLPLFISIIHTHLPIGVKMTVKEHEKADEDYRYIPDLLLKQKQEELKSLDDPMVRKNLGWE
;
A
#
# COMPACT_ATOMS: atom_id res chain seq x y z
N MET A 1 -25.40 9.97 6.19
CA MET A 1 -26.58 9.18 6.63
C MET A 1 -27.44 9.94 7.65
N SER A 2 -27.01 11.09 8.17
CA SER A 2 -27.79 11.97 9.05
C SER A 2 -28.84 12.83 8.33
N ASP A 3 -28.57 13.23 7.08
CA ASP A 3 -29.45 14.17 6.35
C ASP A 3 -30.78 13.55 5.94
N SER A 4 -30.78 12.28 5.52
CA SER A 4 -32.02 11.57 5.14
C SER A 4 -32.99 11.41 6.29
N THR A 5 -32.48 11.26 7.52
CA THR A 5 -33.28 11.13 8.73
C THR A 5 -33.88 12.47 9.18
N TYR A 6 -33.17 13.58 8.95
CA TYR A 6 -33.66 14.92 9.29
C TYR A 6 -34.75 15.38 8.32
N ASP A 7 -34.56 15.15 7.02
CA ASP A 7 -35.58 15.43 6.00
C ASP A 7 -36.87 14.63 6.25
N SER A 8 -36.73 13.35 6.61
CA SER A 8 -37.89 12.50 6.95
C SER A 8 -38.64 13.01 8.18
N LEU A 9 -37.91 13.50 9.20
CA LEU A 9 -38.50 14.07 10.41
C LEU A 9 -39.18 15.41 10.11
N LEU A 10 -38.59 16.24 9.25
CA LEU A 10 -39.19 17.49 8.79
C LEU A 10 -40.49 17.24 8.02
N GLU A 11 -40.51 16.31 7.07
CA GLU A 11 -41.73 15.96 6.33
C GLU A 11 -42.86 15.48 7.25
N LEU A 12 -42.53 14.64 8.23
CA LEU A 12 -43.50 14.15 9.21
C LEU A 12 -44.03 15.28 10.11
N SER A 13 -43.18 16.22 10.50
CA SER A 13 -43.52 17.40 11.31
C SER A 13 -44.43 18.35 10.54
N VAL A 14 -44.09 18.62 9.28
CA VAL A 14 -44.89 19.47 8.37
C VAL A 14 -46.24 18.83 8.09
N SER A 15 -46.30 17.52 7.86
CA SER A 15 -47.56 16.79 7.68
C SER A 15 -48.47 16.89 8.91
N ALA A 16 -47.90 16.78 10.12
CA ALA A 16 -48.64 16.91 11.37
C ALA A 16 -49.18 18.35 11.58
N ALA A 17 -48.35 19.36 11.30
CA ALA A 17 -48.75 20.77 11.35
C ALA A 17 -49.88 21.07 10.36
N MET A 18 -49.73 20.64 9.10
CA MET A 18 -50.71 20.86 8.04
C MET A 18 -52.05 20.17 8.31
N SER A 19 -52.05 19.03 9.00
CA SER A 19 -53.29 18.38 9.43
C SER A 19 -54.08 19.22 10.45
N GLN A 20 -53.41 20.00 11.31
CA GLN A 20 -54.09 20.91 12.23
C GLN A 20 -54.63 22.15 11.49
N VAL A 21 -53.80 22.74 10.60
CA VAL A 21 -54.18 23.91 9.80
C VAL A 21 -55.36 23.62 8.87
N ARG A 22 -55.45 22.41 8.31
CA ARG A 22 -56.55 21.99 7.43
C ARG A 22 -57.92 21.99 8.11
N ASN A 23 -57.96 21.88 9.43
CA ASN A 23 -59.20 21.84 10.22
C ASN A 23 -59.65 23.22 10.74
N MET A 24 -58.94 24.30 10.41
CA MET A 24 -59.22 25.67 10.87
C MET A 24 -60.18 26.42 9.93
N SER A 25 -60.96 27.37 10.48
CA SER A 25 -61.85 28.22 9.69
C SER A 25 -61.08 29.36 8.99
N ASN A 26 -61.67 29.98 7.96
CA ASN A 26 -61.04 31.10 7.24
C ASN A 26 -60.68 32.30 8.13
N GLU A 27 -61.46 32.55 9.18
CA GLU A 27 -61.16 33.61 10.16
C GLU A 27 -59.93 33.26 11.00
N GLN A 28 -59.79 32.00 11.39
CA GLN A 28 -58.63 31.49 12.13
C GLN A 28 -57.37 31.46 11.27
N LEU A 29 -57.49 31.13 9.98
CA LEU A 29 -56.37 31.15 9.02
C LEU A 29 -55.87 32.57 8.76
N ASN A 30 -56.77 33.54 8.61
CA ASN A 30 -56.39 34.96 8.50
C ASN A 30 -55.72 35.46 9.78
N ALA A 31 -56.20 35.01 10.94
CA ALA A 31 -55.59 35.33 12.23
C ALA A 31 -54.22 34.65 12.46
N LEU A 32 -53.95 33.54 11.77
CA LEU A 32 -52.66 32.84 11.75
C LEU A 32 -51.65 33.58 10.87
N LEU A 33 -52.09 34.05 9.70
CA LEU A 33 -51.28 34.87 8.77
C LEU A 33 -50.89 36.23 9.36
N SER A 34 -51.63 36.73 10.34
CA SER A 34 -51.37 38.01 10.99
C SER A 34 -50.53 37.92 12.27
N ASP A 35 -50.36 36.73 12.86
CA ASP A 35 -49.77 36.56 14.19
C ASP A 35 -48.88 35.31 14.26
N ASP A 36 -47.57 35.53 14.13
CA ASP A 36 -46.54 34.48 14.13
C ASP A 36 -46.51 33.67 15.45
N ALA A 37 -46.94 34.26 16.58
CA ALA A 37 -46.98 33.56 17.86
C ALA A 37 -47.97 32.39 17.86
N LYS A 38 -49.01 32.44 17.01
CA LYS A 38 -49.94 31.32 16.84
C LYS A 38 -49.36 30.21 15.99
N ILE A 39 -48.48 30.55 15.04
CA ILE A 39 -47.72 29.57 14.26
C ILE A 39 -46.76 28.83 15.21
N ASP A 40 -46.05 29.56 16.07
CA ASP A 40 -45.17 28.99 17.09
C ASP A 40 -45.92 28.06 18.05
N ALA A 41 -47.12 28.48 18.52
CA ALA A 41 -47.95 27.63 19.36
C ALA A 41 -48.38 26.32 18.68
N ILE A 42 -48.65 26.34 17.37
CA ILE A 42 -48.92 25.12 16.60
C ILE A 42 -47.66 24.26 16.55
N ILE A 43 -46.50 24.84 16.26
CA ILE A 43 -45.21 24.13 16.19
C ILE A 43 -44.87 23.46 17.53
N GLU A 44 -45.06 24.16 18.65
CA GLU A 44 -44.83 23.63 20.00
C GLU A 44 -45.81 22.51 20.39
N SER A 45 -47.01 22.49 19.80
CA SER A 45 -48.00 21.43 20.02
C SER A 45 -47.67 20.12 19.30
N ILE A 46 -46.78 20.16 18.30
CA ILE A 46 -46.42 18.99 17.48
C ILE A 46 -45.68 17.96 18.36
N PRO A 47 -46.15 16.69 18.43
CA PRO A 47 -45.54 15.66 19.26
C PRO A 47 -44.04 15.46 18.99
N GLN A 48 -43.64 15.52 17.71
CA GLN A 48 -42.26 15.38 17.27
C GLN A 48 -41.37 16.50 17.80
N VAL A 49 -41.85 17.73 17.89
CA VAL A 49 -41.09 18.87 18.43
C VAL A 49 -41.03 18.80 19.96
N ARG A 50 -42.13 18.39 20.60
CA ARG A 50 -42.24 18.27 22.06
C ARG A 50 -41.33 17.19 22.66
N THR A 51 -40.99 16.14 21.92
CA THR A 51 -40.08 15.07 22.39
C THR A 51 -38.60 15.43 22.26
N LEU A 52 -38.23 16.38 21.40
CA LEU A 52 -36.82 16.75 21.17
C LEU A 52 -36.09 17.22 22.44
N PRO A 53 -36.67 18.05 23.33
CA PRO A 53 -36.02 18.41 24.58
C PRO A 53 -35.75 17.20 25.46
N THR A 54 -36.68 16.25 25.54
CA THR A 54 -36.50 15.02 26.34
C THR A 54 -35.44 14.10 25.75
N GLU A 55 -35.40 13.96 24.42
CA GLU A 55 -34.36 13.18 23.73
C GLU A 55 -32.98 13.82 23.89
N ARG A 56 -32.90 15.16 23.82
CA ARG A 56 -31.68 15.93 24.10
C ARG A 56 -31.20 15.69 25.53
N GLU A 57 -32.07 15.83 26.53
CA GLU A 57 -31.71 15.58 27.93
C GLU A 57 -31.27 14.13 28.14
N MET A 58 -31.96 13.16 27.55
CA MET A 58 -31.56 11.75 27.59
C MET A 58 -30.17 11.54 26.96
N GLY A 59 -29.89 12.16 25.82
CA GLY A 59 -28.59 12.11 25.17
C GLY A 59 -27.49 12.77 26.00
N LEU A 60 -27.77 13.89 26.67
CA LEU A 60 -26.84 14.55 27.60
C LEU A 60 -26.53 13.65 28.80
N VAL A 61 -27.55 13.01 29.39
CA VAL A 61 -27.38 12.07 30.51
C VAL A 61 -26.56 10.85 30.08
N GLN A 62 -26.81 10.30 28.90
CA GLN A 62 -26.03 9.18 28.35
C GLN A 62 -24.57 9.58 28.08
N ASN A 63 -24.34 10.75 27.49
CA ASN A 63 -22.98 11.24 27.25
C ASN A 63 -22.24 11.47 28.57
N LYS A 64 -22.91 12.08 29.55
CA LYS A 64 -22.37 12.31 30.89
C LYS A 64 -22.00 11.00 31.58
N SER A 65 -22.89 10.00 31.57
CA SER A 65 -22.60 8.70 32.19
C SER A 65 -21.46 7.95 31.50
N LEU A 66 -21.36 8.04 30.17
CA LEU A 66 -20.23 7.51 29.41
C LEU A 66 -18.92 8.24 29.77
N ALA A 67 -18.95 9.56 29.92
CA ALA A 67 -17.79 10.34 30.31
C ALA A 67 -17.34 10.01 31.75
N GLU A 68 -18.28 9.90 32.69
CA GLU A 68 -18.00 9.48 34.06
C GLU A 68 -17.43 8.05 34.12
N TRP A 69 -17.97 7.13 33.32
CA TRP A 69 -17.43 5.78 33.20
C TRP A 69 -16.00 5.79 32.64
N ASN A 70 -15.73 6.55 31.57
CA ASN A 70 -14.38 6.68 31.01
C ASN A 70 -13.38 7.25 32.02
N LEU A 71 -13.76 8.31 32.75
CA LEU A 71 -12.95 8.88 33.83
C LEU A 71 -12.69 7.88 34.95
N SER A 72 -13.69 7.05 35.30
CA SER A 72 -13.51 6.00 36.30
C SER A 72 -12.50 4.91 35.90
N GLN A 73 -12.25 4.72 34.60
CA GLN A 73 -11.27 3.74 34.11
C GLN A 73 -9.83 4.27 34.13
N GLU A 74 -9.63 5.58 34.13
CA GLU A 74 -8.32 6.23 34.19
C GLU A 74 -7.41 5.72 35.33
N PRO A 75 -7.85 5.65 36.60
CA PRO A 75 -6.98 5.18 37.68
C PRO A 75 -6.54 3.72 37.50
N ARG A 76 -7.42 2.86 36.97
CA ARG A 76 -7.09 1.45 36.70
C ARG A 76 -6.05 1.34 35.59
N LEU A 77 -6.16 2.16 34.54
CA LEU A 77 -5.18 2.22 33.46
C LEU A 77 -3.84 2.76 33.96
N GLU A 78 -3.84 3.80 34.79
CA GLU A 78 -2.62 4.36 35.38
C GLU A 78 -1.92 3.36 36.31
N GLU A 79 -2.67 2.62 37.14
CA GLU A 79 -2.10 1.56 37.96
C GLU A 79 -1.49 0.43 37.10
N ALA A 80 -2.18 0.03 36.04
CA ALA A 80 -1.66 -0.97 35.09
C ALA A 80 -0.38 -0.50 34.38
N LYS A 81 -0.33 0.78 33.96
CA LYS A 81 0.87 1.39 33.37
C LYS A 81 2.04 1.41 34.36
N LYS A 82 1.80 1.80 35.62
CA LYS A 82 2.83 1.78 36.67
C LYS A 82 3.37 0.37 36.91
N LYS A 83 2.49 -0.64 36.99
CA LYS A 83 2.90 -2.04 37.12
C LYS A 83 3.74 -2.50 35.92
N LEU A 84 3.34 -2.14 34.70
CA LEU A 84 4.09 -2.46 33.48
C LEU A 84 5.48 -1.80 33.46
N LEU A 85 5.57 -0.54 33.87
CA LEU A 85 6.85 0.16 33.96
C LEU A 85 7.79 -0.50 34.97
N SER A 86 7.30 -0.84 36.17
CA SER A 86 8.09 -1.53 37.19
C SER A 86 8.62 -2.86 36.69
N THR A 87 7.77 -3.70 36.09
CA THR A 87 8.19 -5.03 35.60
C THR A 87 9.12 -4.92 34.40
N TYR A 88 8.95 -3.90 33.55
CA TYR A 88 9.86 -3.64 32.44
C TYR A 88 11.25 -3.19 32.93
N GLU A 89 11.31 -2.29 33.91
CA GLU A 89 12.58 -1.85 34.51
C GLU A 89 13.33 -3.03 35.16
N GLU A 90 12.61 -3.91 35.87
CA GLU A 90 13.18 -5.16 36.40
C GLU A 90 13.73 -6.06 35.29
N ALA A 91 12.97 -6.25 34.21
CA ALA A 91 13.41 -7.06 33.06
C ALA A 91 14.65 -6.48 32.38
N VAL A 92 14.76 -5.15 32.27
CA VAL A 92 15.94 -4.47 31.71
C VAL A 92 17.17 -4.68 32.58
N LYS A 93 17.02 -4.59 33.92
CA LYS A 93 18.12 -4.88 34.85
C LYS A 93 18.62 -6.32 34.71
N ILE A 94 17.71 -7.29 34.74
CA ILE A 94 18.05 -8.72 34.57
C ILE A 94 18.71 -8.96 33.22
N LYS A 95 18.22 -8.31 32.15
CA LYS A 95 18.85 -8.43 30.82
C LYS A 95 20.29 -7.93 30.83
N ALA A 96 20.55 -6.78 31.46
CA ALA A 96 21.91 -6.23 31.57
C ALA A 96 22.83 -7.17 32.36
N GLU A 97 22.34 -7.75 33.48
CA GLU A 97 23.09 -8.74 34.25
C GLU A 97 23.41 -10.00 33.41
N VAL A 98 22.46 -10.48 32.61
CA VAL A 98 22.66 -11.62 31.70
C VAL A 98 23.66 -11.30 30.59
N GLU A 99 23.60 -10.10 30.01
CA GLU A 99 24.56 -9.66 28.99
C GLU A 99 25.98 -9.54 29.57
N GLU A 100 26.13 -9.05 30.81
CA GLU A 100 27.41 -9.00 31.50
C GLU A 100 27.96 -10.40 31.80
N LEU A 101 27.12 -11.30 32.32
CA LEU A 101 27.49 -12.69 32.57
C LEU A 101 27.85 -13.42 31.27
N LYS A 102 27.13 -13.14 30.18
CA LYS A 102 27.44 -13.68 28.86
C LYS A 102 28.78 -13.16 28.35
N ALA A 103 29.05 -11.86 28.46
CA ALA A 103 30.35 -11.31 28.05
C ALA A 103 31.52 -11.93 28.82
N LYS A 104 31.35 -12.14 30.14
CA LYS A 104 32.34 -12.88 30.95
C LYS A 104 32.50 -14.32 30.46
N LEU A 105 31.40 -15.03 30.17
CA LEU A 105 31.44 -16.38 29.63
C LEU A 105 32.13 -16.44 28.26
N ASP A 106 31.78 -15.53 27.35
CA ASP A 106 32.34 -15.45 26.00
C ASP A 106 33.85 -15.21 26.09
N SER A 107 34.33 -14.28 26.92
CA SER A 107 35.77 -14.03 27.14
C SER A 107 36.54 -15.26 27.66
N MET A 108 35.95 -16.02 28.59
CA MET A 108 36.52 -17.26 29.11
C MET A 108 36.47 -18.39 28.07
N SER A 109 35.45 -18.40 27.21
CA SER A 109 35.29 -19.37 26.13
C SER A 109 36.25 -19.11 24.97
N GLU A 110 36.52 -17.85 24.62
CA GLU A 110 37.49 -17.47 23.59
C GLU A 110 38.92 -17.82 24.01
N GLN A 111 39.29 -17.54 25.27
CA GLN A 111 40.58 -17.94 25.81
C GLN A 111 40.81 -19.46 25.82
N ARG A 112 39.73 -20.24 25.97
CA ARG A 112 39.76 -21.70 26.00
C ARG A 112 39.21 -22.35 24.74
N SER A 113 39.03 -21.58 23.67
CA SER A 113 38.44 -22.10 22.45
C SER A 113 39.35 -23.19 21.89
N LEU A 114 38.75 -24.22 21.31
CA LEU A 114 39.50 -25.32 20.72
C LEU A 114 40.44 -24.80 19.62
N ASP A 115 40.02 -23.76 18.91
CA ASP A 115 40.81 -23.11 17.87
C ASP A 115 42.04 -22.36 18.44
N THR A 116 41.90 -21.64 19.56
CA THR A 116 43.04 -20.98 20.22
C THR A 116 44.01 -21.98 20.86
N SER A 117 43.49 -23.04 21.50
CA SER A 117 44.28 -24.17 22.03
C SER A 117 45.06 -24.87 20.91
N SER A 118 44.39 -25.18 19.79
CA SER A 118 44.99 -25.86 18.64
C SER A 118 46.04 -25.00 17.94
N ALA A 119 45.79 -23.69 17.79
CA ALA A 119 46.77 -22.77 17.21
C ALA A 119 48.03 -22.64 18.07
N LEU A 120 47.88 -22.55 19.41
CA LEU A 120 49.01 -22.55 20.34
C LEU A 120 49.81 -23.85 20.29
N LEU A 121 49.11 -25.00 20.23
CA LEU A 121 49.75 -26.30 20.11
C LEU A 121 50.47 -26.46 18.76
N GLN A 122 49.93 -25.91 17.68
CA GLN A 122 50.57 -25.87 16.37
C GLN A 122 51.83 -25.01 16.37
N ALA A 123 51.79 -23.80 16.95
CA ALA A 123 52.97 -22.95 17.09
C ALA A 123 54.06 -23.62 17.94
N ALA A 124 53.69 -24.30 19.03
CA ALA A 124 54.63 -25.03 19.88
C ALA A 124 55.20 -26.31 19.22
N THR A 125 54.50 -26.87 18.22
CA THR A 125 54.99 -27.99 17.40
C THR A 125 56.02 -27.48 16.40
N GLN A 126 55.69 -26.43 15.65
CA GLN A 126 56.59 -25.80 14.68
C GLN A 126 57.89 -25.32 15.34
N SER A 127 57.79 -24.63 16.48
CA SER A 127 58.97 -24.18 17.24
C SER A 127 59.90 -25.33 17.65
N ALA A 128 59.35 -26.51 17.97
CA ALA A 128 60.17 -27.69 18.30
C ALA A 128 60.82 -28.32 17.06
N GLU A 129 60.18 -28.23 15.89
CA GLU A 129 60.75 -28.64 14.61
C GLU A 129 61.90 -27.70 14.20
N ASP A 130 61.68 -26.39 14.26
CA ASP A 130 62.68 -25.37 13.96
C ASP A 130 63.92 -25.51 14.88
N GLU A 131 63.70 -25.76 16.18
CA GLU A 131 64.79 -26.05 17.14
C GLU A 131 65.54 -27.33 16.78
N SER A 132 64.86 -28.36 16.25
CA SER A 132 65.49 -29.61 15.81
C SER A 132 66.32 -29.40 14.54
N GLU A 133 65.86 -28.56 13.61
CA GLU A 133 66.62 -28.19 12.40
C GLU A 133 67.85 -27.35 12.76
N ALA A 134 67.72 -26.43 13.72
CA ALA A 134 68.87 -25.67 14.24
C ALA A 134 69.94 -26.57 14.91
N ILE A 135 69.55 -27.72 15.48
CA ILE A 135 70.52 -28.72 15.99
C ILE A 135 71.23 -29.43 14.83
N VAL A 136 70.52 -29.75 13.74
CA VAL A 136 71.10 -30.32 12.51
C VAL A 136 72.08 -29.36 11.87
N ASP A 137 71.73 -28.08 11.76
CA ASP A 137 72.61 -27.05 11.18
C ASP A 137 73.90 -26.88 12.00
N ARG A 138 73.81 -26.93 13.33
CA ARG A 138 74.98 -26.86 14.22
C ARG A 138 75.89 -28.08 14.09
N PHE A 139 75.31 -29.27 13.88
CA PHE A 139 76.08 -30.48 13.58
C PHE A 139 76.79 -30.39 12.22
N MET A 140 76.10 -29.90 11.17
CA MET A 140 76.69 -29.72 9.84
C MET A 140 77.84 -28.70 9.81
N LYS A 141 77.82 -27.74 10.75
CA LYS A 141 78.92 -26.77 10.97
C LYS A 141 80.06 -27.32 11.82
N GLY A 142 79.91 -28.52 12.39
CA GLY A 142 80.92 -29.17 13.25
C GLY A 142 80.99 -28.60 14.66
N GLU A 143 79.96 -27.89 15.13
CA GLU A 143 79.93 -27.27 16.47
C GLU A 143 79.59 -28.27 17.60
N ILE A 144 79.05 -29.45 17.25
CA ILE A 144 78.54 -30.46 18.19
C ILE A 144 79.08 -31.85 17.79
N ASP A 145 79.45 -32.67 18.78
CA ASP A 145 79.89 -34.05 18.57
C ASP A 145 78.70 -35.01 18.32
N VAL A 146 78.95 -36.15 17.68
CA VAL A 146 77.94 -37.11 17.22
C VAL A 146 77.05 -37.61 18.36
N ASP A 147 77.63 -37.93 19.53
CA ASP A 147 76.89 -38.44 20.68
C ASP A 147 75.98 -37.38 21.32
N GLN A 148 76.39 -36.11 21.29
CA GLN A 148 75.57 -34.99 21.78
C GLN A 148 74.46 -34.65 20.79
N PHE A 149 74.74 -34.68 19.49
CA PHE A 149 73.75 -34.51 18.44
C PHE A 149 72.62 -35.54 18.55
N ILE A 150 72.94 -36.83 18.69
CA ILE A 150 71.94 -37.90 18.78
C ILE A 150 71.01 -37.69 19.98
N LYS A 151 71.54 -37.29 21.14
CA LYS A 151 70.72 -37.02 22.34
C LYS A 151 69.78 -35.84 22.14
N GLU A 152 70.31 -34.67 21.78
CA GLU A 152 69.50 -33.45 21.67
C GLU A 152 68.49 -33.50 20.52
N PHE A 153 68.89 -34.09 19.38
CA PHE A 153 68.02 -34.24 18.23
C PHE A 153 66.86 -35.21 18.50
N MET A 154 67.14 -36.37 19.12
CA MET A 154 66.10 -37.35 19.44
C MET A 154 65.10 -36.80 20.46
N GLU A 155 65.57 -36.04 21.46
CA GLU A 155 64.67 -35.41 22.44
C GLU A 155 63.74 -34.37 21.79
N LYS A 156 64.27 -33.49 20.94
CA LYS A 156 63.46 -32.46 20.26
C LYS A 156 62.53 -33.05 19.20
N LYS A 157 62.98 -34.03 18.42
CA LYS A 157 62.10 -34.74 17.46
C LYS A 157 61.02 -35.56 18.16
N MET A 158 61.33 -36.22 19.27
CA MET A 158 60.31 -36.93 20.05
C MET A 158 59.26 -35.95 20.59
N LEU A 159 59.66 -34.78 21.10
CA LEU A 159 58.73 -33.74 21.54
C LEU A 159 57.86 -33.20 20.38
N ALA A 160 58.45 -32.94 19.22
CA ALA A 160 57.71 -32.49 18.04
C ALA A 160 56.66 -33.54 17.60
N HIS A 161 57.05 -34.81 17.48
CA HIS A 161 56.13 -35.89 17.11
C HIS A 161 55.01 -36.10 18.15
N MET A 162 55.33 -36.04 19.45
CA MET A 162 54.33 -36.16 20.52
C MET A 162 53.29 -35.03 20.49
N ARG A 163 53.73 -33.80 20.18
CA ARG A 163 52.83 -32.64 20.04
C ARG A 163 52.00 -32.74 18.76
N ASN A 164 52.58 -33.22 17.66
CA ASN A 164 51.86 -33.39 16.40
C ASN A 164 50.76 -34.47 16.49
N ILE A 165 51.06 -35.61 17.14
CA ILE A 165 50.04 -36.65 17.42
C ILE A 165 48.93 -36.12 18.33
N SER A 166 49.27 -35.32 19.34
CA SER A 166 48.28 -34.68 20.22
C SER A 166 47.40 -33.70 19.43
N MET A 167 47.98 -32.93 18.51
CA MET A 167 47.27 -32.00 17.64
C MET A 167 46.30 -32.71 16.68
N GLU A 168 46.73 -33.81 16.05
CA GLU A 168 45.84 -34.61 15.18
C GLU A 168 44.67 -35.21 15.98
N LYS A 169 44.92 -35.67 17.21
CA LYS A 169 43.86 -36.15 18.10
C LYS A 169 42.88 -35.04 18.49
N GLU A 170 43.38 -33.84 18.79
CA GLU A 170 42.55 -32.68 19.14
C GLU A 170 41.67 -32.24 17.96
N LYS A 171 42.24 -32.19 16.74
CA LYS A 171 41.51 -31.90 15.49
C LYS A 171 40.43 -32.95 15.21
N ALA A 172 40.75 -34.24 15.35
CA ALA A 172 39.80 -35.34 15.16
C ALA A 172 38.65 -35.31 16.20
N ASN A 173 38.95 -34.91 17.43
CA ASN A 173 37.95 -34.76 18.49
C ASN A 173 37.08 -33.49 18.31
N GLY A 174 37.65 -32.39 17.83
CA GLY A 174 36.90 -31.17 17.48
C GLY A 174 35.86 -31.41 16.38
N ILE A 175 36.21 -32.19 15.35
CA ILE A 175 35.27 -32.59 14.28
C ILE A 175 34.10 -33.42 14.84
N LYS A 176 34.37 -34.31 15.82
CA LYS A 176 33.33 -35.09 16.51
C LYS A 176 32.45 -34.23 17.42
N ALA A 177 33.00 -33.21 18.08
CA ALA A 177 32.27 -32.30 18.96
C ALA A 177 31.33 -31.35 18.18
N MET A 178 31.74 -30.88 16.99
CA MET A 178 30.84 -30.12 16.10
C MET A 178 29.63 -30.94 15.62
N SER A 179 29.79 -32.26 15.43
CA SER A 179 28.69 -33.15 15.05
C SER A 179 27.70 -33.44 16.19
N THR A 180 28.08 -33.22 17.46
CA THR A 180 27.26 -33.57 18.64
C THR A 180 26.68 -32.36 19.37
N ASN A 181 26.75 -31.17 18.78
CA ASN A 181 26.25 -29.92 19.37
C ASN A 181 24.70 -29.86 19.45
N ARG A 182 24.12 -30.66 20.36
CA ARG A 182 22.70 -30.59 20.75
C ARG A 182 22.41 -29.39 21.67
N LEU A 183 23.41 -28.88 22.39
CA LEU A 183 23.25 -27.76 23.33
C LEU A 183 23.00 -26.41 22.63
N CYS A 184 23.61 -26.15 21.47
CA CYS A 184 23.33 -24.92 20.69
C CYS A 184 21.88 -24.84 20.18
N ARG A 185 21.19 -25.98 19.96
CA ARG A 185 19.77 -25.97 19.58
C ARG A 185 18.87 -25.57 20.74
N ILE A 186 19.23 -25.88 21.99
CA ILE A 186 18.42 -25.53 23.17
C ILE A 186 18.55 -24.04 23.49
N ALA A 187 19.76 -23.46 23.38
CA ALA A 187 19.97 -22.02 23.54
C ALA A 187 19.22 -21.19 22.47
N ALA A 188 19.20 -21.66 21.22
CA ALA A 188 18.44 -21.01 20.14
C ALA A 188 16.91 -21.08 20.32
N VAL A 189 16.40 -22.07 21.06
CA VAL A 189 14.97 -22.22 21.36
C VAL A 189 14.56 -21.36 22.56
N GLN A 190 15.40 -21.21 23.58
CA GLN A 190 15.12 -20.36 24.75
C GLN A 190 15.16 -18.85 24.42
N CYS A 191 16.04 -18.43 23.50
CA CYS A 191 16.18 -17.01 23.13
C CYS A 191 15.04 -16.48 22.23
N ARG A 192 14.18 -17.35 21.66
CA ARG A 192 12.94 -16.88 21.00
C ARG A 192 11.89 -16.36 21.99
N ALA A 193 12.04 -16.62 23.29
CA ALA A 193 11.16 -16.10 24.33
C ALA A 193 11.54 -14.66 24.78
N LEU A 194 12.68 -14.13 24.33
CA LEU A 194 13.19 -12.79 24.66
C LEU A 194 12.99 -11.76 23.53
N SER A 195 12.06 -12.00 22.61
CA SER A 195 11.59 -10.92 21.73
C SER A 195 11.01 -9.83 22.63
N THR A 196 11.55 -8.62 22.56
CA THR A 196 11.03 -7.50 23.36
C THR A 196 9.54 -7.32 23.07
N LEU A 197 8.75 -6.83 24.04
CA LEU A 197 7.35 -6.46 23.78
C LEU A 197 7.22 -5.51 22.58
N ARG A 198 8.29 -4.77 22.24
CA ARG A 198 8.40 -3.92 21.05
C ARG A 198 8.52 -4.70 19.73
N ASP A 199 9.15 -5.86 19.73
CA ASP A 199 9.21 -6.78 18.56
C ASP A 199 7.93 -7.61 18.42
N ARG A 200 7.25 -7.87 19.55
CA ARG A 200 5.93 -8.54 19.60
C ARG A 200 4.75 -7.58 19.41
N ALA A 201 4.96 -6.28 19.61
CA ALA A 201 3.96 -5.27 19.39
C ALA A 201 3.65 -5.21 17.90
N ILE A 202 2.38 -5.40 17.58
CA ILE A 202 1.86 -5.14 16.24
C ILE A 202 2.27 -3.70 15.89
N LYS A 203 2.94 -3.51 14.74
CA LYS A 203 3.21 -2.18 14.20
C LYS A 203 1.88 -1.51 13.87
N LEU A 204 1.24 -0.91 14.87
CA LEU A 204 0.07 -0.07 14.69
C LEU A 204 0.53 1.33 14.33
N GLU A 205 -0.09 1.91 13.31
CA GLU A 205 0.10 3.32 13.04
C GLU A 205 -0.42 4.15 14.23
N PRO A 206 0.20 5.29 14.55
CA PRO A 206 -0.19 6.12 15.71
C PRO A 206 -1.68 6.49 15.74
N LYS A 207 -2.33 6.54 14.56
CA LYS A 207 -3.75 6.83 14.38
C LYS A 207 -4.67 5.77 15.02
N TYR A 208 -4.23 4.53 15.14
CA TYR A 208 -5.02 3.40 15.64
C TYR A 208 -4.68 3.02 17.08
N LEU A 209 -4.01 3.91 17.82
CA LEU A 209 -3.62 3.66 19.22
C LEU A 209 -4.84 3.64 20.16
N TYR A 210 -5.84 4.48 19.87
CA TYR A 210 -7.02 4.68 20.71
C TYR A 210 -8.31 4.12 20.10
N GLU A 211 -8.33 3.89 18.79
CA GLU A 211 -9.49 3.38 18.06
C GLU A 211 -9.13 2.09 17.33
N PRO A 212 -9.96 1.03 17.43
CA PRO A 212 -9.75 -0.18 16.66
C PRO A 212 -9.87 0.10 15.16
N LYS A 213 -9.00 -0.52 14.35
CA LYS A 213 -9.09 -0.44 12.90
C LYS A 213 -10.36 -1.18 12.45
N PHE A 214 -11.40 -0.44 12.08
CA PHE A 214 -12.55 -0.98 11.37
C PHE A 214 -12.16 -1.18 9.90
N GLU A 215 -12.03 -2.43 9.49
CA GLU A 215 -11.88 -2.76 8.06
C GLU A 215 -13.26 -2.64 7.42
N ASP A 216 -13.40 -1.84 6.37
CA ASP A 216 -14.65 -1.73 5.62
C ASP A 216 -14.80 -2.98 4.75
N PRO A 217 -15.74 -3.91 5.02
CA PRO A 217 -15.88 -5.15 4.28
C PRO A 217 -16.56 -4.94 2.91
N ARG A 218 -16.93 -3.71 2.58
CA ARG A 218 -17.67 -3.39 1.35
C ARG A 218 -16.77 -3.59 0.13
N ILE A 219 -17.21 -4.48 -0.74
CA ILE A 219 -16.62 -4.68 -2.07
C ILE A 219 -17.36 -3.75 -3.03
N TYR A 220 -16.64 -2.82 -3.63
CA TYR A 220 -17.20 -1.91 -4.63
C TYR A 220 -17.01 -2.52 -6.02
N PRO A 221 -18.00 -2.43 -6.92
CA PRO A 221 -17.80 -2.78 -8.31
C PRO A 221 -16.73 -1.86 -8.93
N GLU A 222 -15.93 -2.42 -9.83
CA GLU A 222 -14.86 -1.72 -10.53
C GLU A 222 -15.11 -1.78 -12.04
N TYR A 223 -14.92 -0.66 -12.71
CA TYR A 223 -14.88 -0.62 -14.17
C TYR A 223 -13.51 -1.07 -14.65
N GLU A 224 -13.49 -2.04 -15.57
CA GLU A 224 -12.25 -2.65 -16.06
C GLU A 224 -11.42 -1.62 -16.85
N VAL A 225 -12.02 -0.97 -17.86
CA VAL A 225 -11.35 0.06 -18.67
C VAL A 225 -12.33 1.16 -19.08
N VAL A 226 -11.98 2.41 -18.81
CA VAL A 226 -12.76 3.61 -19.16
C VAL A 226 -11.89 4.56 -19.97
N ASN A 227 -12.45 5.11 -21.04
CA ASN A 227 -11.83 6.12 -21.89
C ASN A 227 -12.40 7.50 -21.55
N VAL A 228 -11.50 8.44 -21.20
CA VAL A 228 -11.81 9.86 -21.10
C VAL A 228 -11.35 10.52 -22.39
N ARG A 229 -12.32 10.87 -23.24
CA ARG A 229 -12.11 11.53 -24.54
C ARG A 229 -12.26 13.03 -24.38
N LEU A 230 -11.30 13.78 -24.93
CA LEU A 230 -11.25 15.23 -24.91
C LEU A 230 -11.17 15.71 -26.36
N GLN A 231 -12.15 16.48 -26.80
CA GLN A 231 -12.24 17.01 -28.15
C GLN A 231 -12.17 18.53 -28.11
N GLY A 232 -11.43 19.14 -29.03
CA GLY A 232 -11.33 20.60 -29.13
C GLY A 232 -10.78 21.04 -30.48
N TYR A 233 -11.05 22.29 -30.84
CA TYR A 233 -10.54 22.88 -32.09
C TYR A 233 -9.10 23.40 -31.94
N ASP A 234 -8.72 23.82 -30.72
CA ASP A 234 -7.36 24.25 -30.42
C ASP A 234 -6.59 23.12 -29.72
N TYR A 235 -5.41 22.84 -30.24
CA TYR A 235 -4.50 21.83 -29.75
C TYR A 235 -3.87 22.19 -28.40
N VAL A 236 -3.52 23.46 -28.16
CA VAL A 236 -2.69 23.85 -27.02
C VAL A 236 -3.41 23.68 -25.67
N PRO A 237 -4.67 24.12 -25.50
CA PRO A 237 -5.43 23.87 -24.28
C PRO A 237 -5.70 22.38 -24.07
N LEU A 238 -5.92 21.64 -25.16
CA LEU A 238 -6.26 20.22 -25.13
C LEU A 238 -5.10 19.37 -24.57
N GLU A 239 -3.87 19.60 -25.01
CA GLU A 239 -2.68 18.88 -24.53
C GLU A 239 -2.36 19.19 -23.06
N LYS A 240 -2.49 20.46 -22.67
CA LYS A 240 -2.35 20.87 -21.26
C LYS A 240 -3.41 20.21 -20.39
N PHE A 241 -4.64 20.14 -20.88
CA PHE A 241 -5.75 19.53 -20.14
C PHE A 241 -5.63 18.01 -20.06
N GLN A 242 -5.19 17.33 -21.12
CA GLN A 242 -4.85 15.91 -21.07
C GLN A 242 -3.80 15.62 -19.99
N SER A 243 -2.74 16.43 -19.92
CA SER A 243 -1.71 16.31 -18.88
C SER A 243 -2.28 16.54 -17.47
N TYR A 244 -3.25 17.44 -17.33
CA TYR A 244 -3.95 17.69 -16.07
C TYR A 244 -4.82 16.50 -15.65
N VAL A 245 -5.63 15.96 -16.57
CA VAL A 245 -6.47 14.76 -16.35
C VAL A 245 -5.60 13.57 -15.93
N HIS A 246 -4.46 13.35 -16.60
CA HIS A 246 -3.51 12.30 -16.24
C HIS A 246 -2.98 12.44 -14.80
N LYS A 247 -2.65 13.67 -14.37
CA LYS A 247 -2.19 13.95 -13.00
C LYS A 247 -3.30 13.72 -11.97
N ILE A 248 -4.54 14.11 -12.28
CA ILE A 248 -5.68 13.84 -11.39
C ILE A 248 -5.94 12.35 -11.28
N ALA A 249 -5.94 11.60 -12.38
CA ALA A 249 -6.18 10.16 -12.36
C ALA A 249 -5.20 9.44 -11.43
N LYS A 250 -3.92 9.84 -11.46
CA LYS A 250 -2.89 9.34 -10.53
C LYS A 250 -3.18 9.72 -9.06
N ARG A 251 -3.67 10.93 -8.79
CA ARG A 251 -4.04 11.36 -7.42
C ARG A 251 -5.24 10.59 -6.86
N PHE A 252 -6.18 10.21 -7.72
CA PHE A 252 -7.30 9.33 -7.37
C PHE A 252 -6.92 7.84 -7.26
N ASN A 253 -5.63 7.54 -7.46
CA ASN A 253 -5.05 6.21 -7.40
C ASN A 253 -5.64 5.26 -8.46
N PHE A 254 -6.03 5.79 -9.63
CA PHE A 254 -6.45 5.00 -10.79
C PHE A 254 -5.23 4.55 -11.60
N LYS A 255 -5.32 3.36 -12.19
CA LYS A 255 -4.27 2.83 -13.06
C LYS A 255 -4.44 3.40 -14.46
N VAL A 256 -3.63 4.39 -14.83
CA VAL A 256 -3.63 4.91 -16.21
C VAL A 256 -2.90 3.92 -17.12
N VAL A 257 -3.59 3.36 -18.11
CA VAL A 257 -3.06 2.37 -19.05
C VAL A 257 -2.30 3.08 -20.16
N GLU A 258 -2.98 3.98 -20.86
CA GLU A 258 -2.43 4.73 -21.99
C GLU A 258 -2.98 6.15 -22.02
N SER A 259 -2.20 7.06 -22.58
CA SER A 259 -2.67 8.40 -22.94
C SER A 259 -2.15 8.70 -24.32
N TYR A 260 -3.05 8.87 -25.28
CA TYR A 260 -2.69 8.96 -26.69
C TYR A 260 -3.51 10.03 -27.41
N ALA A 261 -2.97 10.41 -28.56
CA ALA A 261 -3.56 11.33 -29.52
C ALA A 261 -4.22 10.55 -30.65
N VAL A 262 -5.39 11.01 -31.10
CA VAL A 262 -6.00 10.53 -32.34
C VAL A 262 -5.78 11.57 -33.45
N ALA A 263 -5.75 11.10 -34.69
CA ALA A 263 -5.65 11.95 -35.88
C ALA A 263 -6.81 12.96 -35.92
N ALA A 264 -6.51 14.19 -36.36
CA ALA A 264 -7.49 15.26 -36.41
C ALA A 264 -8.49 15.03 -37.54
N GLN A 265 -9.77 15.32 -37.29
CA GLN A 265 -10.80 15.31 -38.32
C GLN A 265 -10.98 16.74 -38.85
N THR A 266 -10.75 16.95 -40.15
CA THR A 266 -10.97 18.25 -40.78
C THR A 266 -12.37 18.32 -41.36
N GLU A 267 -13.22 19.17 -40.78
CA GLU A 267 -14.53 19.49 -41.30
C GLU A 267 -14.47 20.77 -42.12
N ARG A 268 -15.22 20.81 -43.21
CA ARG A 268 -15.24 21.95 -44.12
C ARG A 268 -16.53 22.73 -43.93
N VAL A 269 -16.41 23.91 -43.33
CA VAL A 269 -17.55 24.79 -43.05
C VAL A 269 -17.66 25.82 -44.15
N ILE A 270 -18.81 25.82 -44.81
CA ILE A 270 -19.12 26.72 -45.92
C ILE A 270 -20.16 27.72 -45.43
N VAL A 271 -19.80 29.00 -45.44
CA VAL A 271 -20.72 30.09 -45.14
C VAL A 271 -21.28 30.61 -46.45
N TYR A 272 -22.61 30.69 -46.54
CA TYR A 272 -23.31 31.23 -47.69
C TYR A 272 -23.69 32.69 -47.46
N LYS A 273 -23.78 33.46 -48.55
CA LYS A 273 -24.29 34.82 -48.49
C LYS A 273 -25.75 34.83 -48.03
N PRO A 274 -26.18 35.87 -47.27
CA PRO A 274 -27.55 35.96 -46.79
C PRO A 274 -28.54 35.87 -47.96
N ASN A 275 -29.51 34.96 -47.86
CA ASN A 275 -30.53 34.65 -48.88
C ASN A 275 -29.98 34.17 -50.24
N SER A 276 -28.82 33.54 -50.27
CA SER A 276 -28.18 33.04 -51.49
C SER A 276 -27.53 31.67 -51.26
N THR A 277 -27.35 30.91 -52.34
CA THR A 277 -26.55 29.66 -52.37
C THR A 277 -25.09 29.91 -52.79
N ILE A 278 -24.72 31.18 -53.02
CA ILE A 278 -23.35 31.56 -53.37
C ILE A 278 -22.49 31.47 -52.10
N VAL A 279 -21.39 30.72 -52.20
CA VAL A 279 -20.39 30.59 -51.14
C VAL A 279 -19.72 31.94 -50.91
N ASP A 280 -19.67 32.36 -49.64
CA ASP A 280 -19.04 33.59 -49.19
C ASP A 280 -17.63 33.32 -48.64
N SER A 281 -17.51 32.33 -47.75
CA SER A 281 -16.24 31.91 -47.17
C SER A 281 -16.23 30.42 -46.86
N GLU A 282 -15.08 29.79 -47.07
CA GLU A 282 -14.81 28.39 -46.75
C GLU A 282 -13.75 28.34 -45.65
N ILE A 283 -14.05 27.62 -44.56
CA ILE A 283 -13.17 27.47 -43.40
C ILE A 283 -12.99 25.98 -43.13
N GLU A 284 -11.74 25.55 -43.06
CA GLU A 284 -11.39 24.20 -42.60
C GLU A 284 -11.23 24.22 -41.08
N LEU A 285 -12.09 23.48 -40.38
CA LEU A 285 -12.03 23.32 -38.92
C LEU A 285 -11.48 21.94 -38.59
N SER A 286 -10.28 21.90 -38.02
CA SER A 286 -9.69 20.68 -37.49
C SER A 286 -10.17 20.40 -36.07
N ILE A 287 -10.76 19.24 -35.84
CA ILE A 287 -11.12 18.74 -34.52
C ILE A 287 -10.02 17.81 -34.05
N TYR A 288 -9.34 18.20 -32.97
CA TYR A 288 -8.34 17.38 -32.31
C TYR A 288 -8.98 16.55 -31.20
N ASP A 289 -8.54 15.30 -31.09
CA ASP A 289 -9.03 14.35 -30.09
C ASP A 289 -7.85 13.79 -29.27
N ARG A 290 -8.01 13.79 -27.95
CA ARG A 290 -7.06 13.26 -26.96
C ARG A 290 -7.78 12.33 -26.01
N VAL A 291 -7.22 11.14 -25.81
CA VAL A 291 -7.84 10.09 -25.00
C VAL A 291 -6.91 9.70 -23.86
N VAL A 292 -7.47 9.60 -22.65
CA VAL A 292 -6.81 9.02 -21.48
C VAL A 292 -7.56 7.75 -21.09
N ARG A 293 -6.86 6.60 -21.17
CA ARG A 293 -7.39 5.28 -20.84
C ARG A 293 -7.03 4.94 -19.39
N ILE A 294 -8.04 4.76 -18.55
CA ILE A 294 -7.90 4.40 -17.14
C ILE A 294 -8.48 3.02 -16.89
N ALA A 295 -7.84 2.23 -16.03
CA ALA A 295 -8.26 0.89 -15.65
C ALA A 295 -8.42 0.74 -14.15
N ASN A 296 -9.20 -0.27 -13.75
CA ASN A 296 -9.52 -0.61 -12.36
C ASN A 296 -10.04 0.61 -11.60
N VAL A 297 -11.16 1.17 -12.07
CA VAL A 297 -11.73 2.39 -11.48
C VAL A 297 -12.89 2.01 -10.57
N PRO A 298 -12.81 2.25 -9.24
CA PRO A 298 -13.92 2.01 -8.34
C PRO A 298 -15.11 2.94 -8.63
N THR A 299 -16.32 2.39 -8.64
CA THR A 299 -17.56 3.14 -8.92
C THR A 299 -17.78 4.32 -7.98
N VAL A 300 -17.29 4.26 -6.74
CA VAL A 300 -17.43 5.38 -5.78
C VAL A 300 -16.56 6.59 -6.14
N ARG A 301 -15.40 6.34 -6.74
CA ARG A 301 -14.41 7.39 -7.05
C ARG A 301 -14.63 8.02 -8.43
N LEU A 302 -15.19 7.27 -9.38
CA LEU A 302 -15.40 7.73 -10.75
C LEU A 302 -16.30 8.99 -10.85
N PRO A 303 -17.45 9.10 -10.16
CA PRO A 303 -18.29 10.30 -10.21
C PRO A 303 -17.58 11.55 -9.66
N LEU A 304 -16.79 11.39 -8.58
CA LEU A 304 -16.00 12.47 -8.01
C LEU A 304 -14.93 12.96 -8.98
N PHE A 305 -14.26 12.01 -9.65
CA PHE A 305 -13.28 12.30 -10.68
C PHE A 305 -13.90 13.06 -11.87
N ILE A 306 -15.06 12.61 -12.37
CA ILE A 306 -15.79 13.28 -13.45
C ILE A 306 -16.20 14.69 -13.04
N SER A 307 -16.72 14.87 -11.82
CA SER A 307 -17.13 16.17 -11.30
C SER A 307 -15.97 17.17 -11.26
N ILE A 308 -14.81 16.75 -10.76
CA ILE A 308 -13.60 17.60 -10.72
C ILE A 308 -13.11 17.94 -12.13
N ILE A 309 -13.10 16.99 -13.07
CA ILE A 309 -12.66 17.31 -14.43
C ILE A 309 -13.66 18.25 -15.11
N HIS A 310 -14.95 18.07 -14.86
CA HIS A 310 -15.99 18.93 -15.40
C HIS A 310 -15.87 20.38 -14.89
N THR A 311 -15.59 20.60 -13.60
CA THR A 311 -15.40 21.96 -13.05
C THR A 311 -14.14 22.66 -13.58
N HIS A 312 -13.12 21.90 -14.00
CA HIS A 312 -11.87 22.44 -14.53
C HIS A 312 -11.78 22.43 -16.06
N LEU A 313 -12.88 22.11 -16.76
CA LEU A 313 -12.90 22.01 -18.21
C LEU A 313 -12.66 23.39 -18.86
N PRO A 314 -11.62 23.54 -19.71
CA PRO A 314 -11.34 24.80 -20.39
C PRO A 314 -12.37 25.08 -21.49
N ILE A 315 -12.48 26.34 -21.87
CA ILE A 315 -13.45 26.78 -22.88
C ILE A 315 -13.13 26.14 -24.24
N GLY A 316 -14.16 25.72 -24.97
CA GLY A 316 -14.00 25.10 -26.30
C GLY A 316 -13.51 23.65 -26.29
N VAL A 317 -13.39 23.01 -25.11
CA VAL A 317 -13.08 21.59 -24.99
C VAL A 317 -14.33 20.82 -24.56
N LYS A 318 -14.65 19.74 -25.29
CA LYS A 318 -15.74 18.81 -24.99
C LYS A 318 -15.16 17.54 -24.38
N MET A 319 -15.59 17.19 -23.18
CA MET A 319 -15.24 15.93 -22.52
C MET A 319 -16.33 14.88 -22.78
N THR A 320 -15.94 13.63 -23.03
CA THR A 320 -16.84 12.48 -23.13
C THR A 320 -16.20 11.29 -22.42
N VAL A 321 -16.89 10.71 -21.45
CA VAL A 321 -16.44 9.54 -20.70
C VAL A 321 -17.26 8.34 -21.14
N LYS A 322 -16.59 7.31 -21.65
CA LYS A 322 -17.22 6.09 -22.18
C LYS A 322 -16.42 4.86 -21.76
N GLU A 323 -17.09 3.73 -21.66
CA GLU A 323 -16.43 2.43 -21.54
C GLU A 323 -15.62 2.13 -22.80
N HIS A 324 -14.55 1.34 -22.65
CA HIS A 324 -13.68 1.05 -23.77
C HIS A 324 -14.28 -0.04 -24.68
N GLU A 325 -14.55 0.32 -25.94
CA GLU A 325 -14.97 -0.63 -26.97
C GLU A 325 -13.87 -0.87 -28.01
N LYS A 326 -13.91 -2.02 -28.69
CA LYS A 326 -12.99 -2.36 -29.80
C LYS A 326 -13.07 -1.35 -30.94
N ALA A 327 -14.25 -0.79 -31.22
CA ALA A 327 -14.45 0.22 -32.24
C ALA A 327 -13.61 1.49 -32.00
N ASP A 328 -13.32 1.83 -30.74
CA ASP A 328 -12.46 2.97 -30.39
C ASP A 328 -10.97 2.68 -30.69
N GLU A 329 -10.55 1.41 -30.65
CA GLU A 329 -9.21 1.01 -31.09
C GLU A 329 -9.12 1.02 -32.62
N ASP A 330 -10.13 0.48 -33.31
CA ASP A 330 -10.16 0.48 -34.76
C ASP A 330 -10.14 1.90 -35.33
N TYR A 331 -10.81 2.85 -34.66
CA TYR A 331 -10.80 4.27 -35.02
C TYR A 331 -9.41 4.93 -34.91
N ARG A 332 -8.52 4.41 -34.04
CA ARG A 332 -7.14 4.91 -33.92
C ARG A 332 -6.28 4.52 -35.12
N TYR A 333 -6.59 3.39 -35.76
CA TYR A 333 -5.78 2.86 -36.86
C TYR A 333 -6.32 3.33 -38.22
N ILE A 334 -5.39 3.55 -39.16
CA ILE A 334 -5.76 3.83 -40.54
C ILE A 334 -6.26 2.52 -41.15
N PRO A 335 -7.50 2.47 -41.69
CA PRO A 335 -8.03 1.26 -42.29
C PRO A 335 -7.21 0.87 -43.53
N ASP A 336 -6.85 -0.41 -43.62
CA ASP A 336 -6.20 -0.96 -44.82
C ASP A 336 -7.24 -1.07 -45.95
N LEU A 337 -7.13 -0.14 -46.90
CA LEU A 337 -8.01 -0.06 -48.08
C LEU A 337 -7.91 -1.31 -48.95
N LEU A 338 -6.72 -1.89 -49.10
CA LEU A 338 -6.52 -3.09 -49.91
C LEU A 338 -7.17 -4.30 -49.24
N LEU A 339 -7.00 -4.45 -47.93
CA LEU A 339 -7.64 -5.53 -47.19
C LEU A 339 -9.16 -5.43 -47.26
N LYS A 340 -9.73 -4.23 -47.11
CA LYS A 340 -11.18 -4.00 -47.27
C LYS A 340 -11.66 -4.34 -48.68
N GLN A 341 -10.96 -3.88 -49.71
CA GLN A 341 -11.28 -4.21 -51.11
C GLN A 341 -11.27 -5.72 -51.34
N LYS A 342 -10.26 -6.44 -50.83
CA LYS A 342 -10.20 -7.91 -50.95
C LYS A 342 -11.29 -8.63 -50.18
N GLN A 343 -11.70 -8.13 -49.02
CA GLN A 343 -12.85 -8.66 -48.29
C GLN A 343 -14.17 -8.41 -49.02
N GLU A 344 -14.36 -7.24 -49.64
CA GLU A 344 -15.53 -6.93 -50.45
C GLU A 344 -15.57 -7.77 -51.73
N GLU A 345 -14.43 -7.93 -52.42
CA GLU A 345 -14.30 -8.86 -53.55
C GLU A 345 -14.72 -10.28 -53.14
N LEU A 346 -14.21 -10.80 -52.02
CA LEU A 346 -14.62 -12.12 -51.50
C LEU A 346 -16.12 -12.20 -51.18
N LYS A 347 -16.70 -11.18 -50.54
CA LYS A 347 -18.14 -11.14 -50.27
C LYS A 347 -18.97 -11.11 -51.55
N SER A 348 -18.53 -10.36 -52.55
CA SER A 348 -19.21 -10.33 -53.86
C SER A 348 -19.11 -11.67 -54.59
N LEU A 349 -18.03 -12.43 -54.35
CA LEU A 349 -17.86 -13.80 -54.87
C LEU A 349 -18.74 -14.83 -54.15
N ASP A 350 -19.35 -14.50 -53.01
CA ASP A 350 -20.36 -15.33 -52.35
C ASP A 350 -21.76 -15.12 -52.93
N ASP A 351 -22.00 -14.04 -53.69
CA ASP A 351 -23.28 -13.82 -54.37
C ASP A 351 -23.45 -14.80 -55.55
N PRO A 352 -24.54 -15.59 -55.60
CA PRO A 352 -24.72 -16.65 -56.61
C PRO A 352 -24.82 -16.12 -58.04
N MET A 353 -25.27 -14.86 -58.21
CA MET A 353 -25.30 -14.20 -59.52
C MET A 353 -23.89 -13.89 -60.03
N VAL A 354 -22.97 -13.51 -59.14
CA VAL A 354 -21.58 -13.20 -59.48
C VAL A 354 -20.80 -14.49 -59.76
N ARG A 355 -21.05 -15.57 -58.99
CA ARG A 355 -20.48 -16.91 -59.25
C ARG A 355 -20.85 -17.47 -60.62
N LYS A 356 -22.12 -17.39 -61.01
CA LYS A 356 -22.59 -17.80 -62.34
C LYS A 356 -21.95 -16.99 -63.47
N ASN A 357 -21.83 -15.68 -63.29
CA ASN A 357 -21.19 -14.81 -64.28
C ASN A 357 -19.69 -15.09 -64.44
N LEU A 358 -19.03 -15.61 -63.40
CA LEU A 358 -17.63 -16.03 -63.42
C LEU A 358 -17.43 -17.48 -63.85
N GLY A 359 -18.51 -18.22 -64.12
CA GLY A 359 -18.48 -19.61 -64.58
C GLY A 359 -18.04 -20.62 -63.52
N TRP A 360 -18.25 -20.31 -62.25
CA TRP A 360 -17.90 -21.19 -61.12
C TRP A 360 -19.06 -22.14 -60.73
N GLU A 361 -20.28 -21.82 -61.17
CA GLU A 361 -21.51 -22.63 -61.19
C GLU A 361 -22.19 -22.46 -62.55
#